data_AF-A0A383BY64-F1
#
_entry.id   AF-A0A383BY64-F1
#
_cell.length_a   1.000
_cell.length_b   1.000
_cell.length_c   1.000
_cell.angle_alpha   90.00
_cell.angle_beta   90.00
_cell.angle_gamma   90.00
#
_symmetry.space_group_name_H-M   'P 1'
#
loop_
_entity.id
_entity.type
_entity.pdbx_description
1 polymer ?
#
loop_
_entity_poly.entity_id
_entity_poly.type
_entity_poly.pdbx_seq_one_letter_code
_entity_poly.pdbx_strand_id
1 'polypeptide(L)'
;MFMHPIQDFKRGYQTLLLEDMEIIKYADELGFDEVWLGEHFALPSEPIQSPLMLYAALISQTKHITFGAGVLCLPYQHPAIVAGQAAQFDHMSEGRFYMGIGPGAT
;
A
#
# COMPACT_ATOMS: atom_id res chain seq x y z
N MET A 1 -7.78 -2.16 14.22
CA MET A 1 -7.72 -2.79 12.88
C MET A 1 -8.70 -2.04 11.99
N PHE A 2 -8.21 -1.07 11.23
CA PHE A 2 -8.99 -0.45 10.15
C PHE A 2 -8.80 -1.35 8.93
N MET A 3 -9.86 -2.06 8.53
CA MET A 3 -9.85 -2.91 7.35
C MET A 3 -10.13 -2.02 6.13
N HIS A 4 -9.32 -2.17 5.08
CA HIS A 4 -9.60 -1.53 3.80
C HIS A 4 -11.04 -1.87 3.35
N PRO A 5 -11.85 -0.87 2.93
CA PRO A 5 -13.21 -1.15 2.51
C PRO A 5 -13.22 -2.00 1.24
N ILE A 6 -13.90 -3.15 1.28
CA ILE A 6 -14.11 -4.02 0.11
C ILE A 6 -14.73 -3.19 -1.02
N GLN A 7 -14.03 -3.08 -2.13
CA GLN A 7 -14.42 -2.16 -3.19
C GLN A 7 -15.41 -2.80 -4.17
N ASP A 8 -16.34 -1.99 -4.70
CA ASP A 8 -17.19 -2.38 -5.82
C ASP A 8 -16.39 -2.29 -7.12
N PHE A 9 -15.81 -3.43 -7.53
CA PHE A 9 -15.00 -3.56 -8.73
C PHE A 9 -15.70 -3.13 -10.03
N LYS A 10 -17.04 -3.01 -10.04
CA LYS A 10 -17.81 -2.51 -11.19
C LYS A 10 -17.56 -1.03 -11.48
N ARG A 11 -17.01 -0.29 -10.52
CA ARG A 11 -16.72 1.15 -10.63
C ARG A 11 -15.47 1.45 -11.47
N GLY A 12 -14.68 0.42 -11.80
CA GLY A 12 -13.53 0.52 -12.68
C GLY A 12 -12.21 0.74 -11.92
N TYR A 13 -11.15 0.07 -12.39
CA TYR A 13 -9.86 0.00 -11.69
C TYR A 13 -9.23 1.37 -11.39
N GLN A 14 -9.28 2.30 -12.34
CA GLN A 14 -8.72 3.63 -12.13
C GLN A 14 -9.43 4.40 -11.01
N THR A 15 -10.76 4.33 -10.96
CA THR A 15 -11.55 5.01 -9.92
C THR A 15 -11.18 4.49 -8.54
N LEU A 16 -11.06 3.16 -8.42
CA LEU A 16 -10.68 2.49 -7.20
C LEU A 16 -9.32 2.93 -6.64
N LEU A 17 -8.29 2.97 -7.50
CA LEU A 17 -6.97 3.47 -7.11
C LEU A 17 -6.99 4.92 -6.63
N LEU A 18 -7.72 5.79 -7.33
CA LEU A 18 -7.81 7.20 -6.97
C LEU A 18 -8.53 7.39 -5.63
N GLU A 19 -9.58 6.62 -5.37
CA GLU A 19 -10.29 6.67 -4.10
C GLU A 19 -9.41 6.23 -2.93
N ASP A 20 -8.61 5.17 -3.10
CA ASP A 20 -7.66 4.75 -2.08
C ASP A 20 -6.62 5.82 -1.77
N MET A 21 -6.11 6.48 -2.82
CA MET A 21 -5.19 7.59 -2.66
C MET A 21 -5.84 8.76 -1.89
N GLU A 22 -7.09 9.12 -2.18
CA GLU A 22 -7.81 10.16 -1.43
C GLU A 22 -8.06 9.75 0.03
N ILE A 23 -8.44 8.50 0.28
CA ILE A 23 -8.66 7.99 1.65
C ILE A 23 -7.36 8.07 2.46
N ILE A 24 -6.22 7.68 1.88
CA ILE A 24 -4.92 7.73 2.56
C ILE A 24 -4.53 9.17 2.91
N LYS A 25 -4.70 10.11 1.97
CA LYS A 25 -4.44 11.53 2.24
C LYS A 25 -5.35 12.07 3.35
N TYR A 26 -6.62 11.70 3.31
CA TYR A 26 -7.56 12.13 4.34
C TYR A 26 -7.25 11.52 5.70
N ALA A 27 -6.80 10.26 5.75
CA ALA A 27 -6.34 9.63 6.98
C ALA A 27 -5.12 10.35 7.58
N ASP A 28 -4.17 10.78 6.75
CA ASP A 28 -3.03 11.61 7.18
C ASP A 28 -3.50 12.97 7.75
N GLU A 29 -4.44 13.64 7.08
CA GLU A 29 -5.02 14.91 7.54
C GLU A 29 -5.80 14.78 8.86
N LEU A 30 -6.46 13.65 9.08
CA LEU A 30 -7.19 13.33 10.31
C LEU A 30 -6.28 12.88 11.46
N GLY A 31 -4.98 12.69 11.20
CA GLY A 31 -4.00 12.31 12.21
C GLY A 31 -3.99 10.82 12.56
N PHE A 32 -4.36 9.94 11.62
CA PHE A 32 -4.11 8.51 11.77
C PHE A 32 -2.60 8.23 11.69
N ASP A 33 -2.11 7.33 12.54
CA ASP A 33 -0.68 7.01 12.61
C ASP A 33 -0.19 6.16 11.42
N GLU A 34 -1.05 5.27 10.91
CA GLU A 34 -0.67 4.23 9.97
C GLU A 34 -1.76 3.90 8.95
N VAL A 35 -1.34 3.49 7.76
CA VAL A 35 -2.20 2.86 6.76
C VAL A 35 -1.58 1.56 6.27
N TRP A 36 -2.43 0.55 6.05
CA TRP A 36 -1.99 -0.78 5.64
C TRP A 36 -2.67 -1.21 4.34
N LEU A 37 -1.89 -1.62 3.34
CA LEU A 37 -2.39 -2.17 2.08
C LEU A 37 -1.85 -3.58 1.85
N GLY A 38 -2.75 -4.48 1.49
CA GLY A 38 -2.41 -5.83 1.04
C GLY A 38 -2.02 -5.86 -0.44
N GLU A 39 -1.22 -6.85 -0.81
CA GLU A 39 -0.83 -7.13 -2.19
C GLU A 39 -1.70 -8.27 -2.75
N HIS A 40 -2.49 -7.97 -3.77
CA HIS A 40 -3.45 -8.91 -4.35
C HIS A 40 -3.40 -8.87 -5.88
N PHE A 41 -3.25 -10.04 -6.50
CA PHE A 41 -3.18 -10.19 -7.95
C PHE A 41 -4.47 -10.73 -8.57
N ALA A 42 -5.28 -11.45 -7.79
CA ALA A 42 -6.43 -12.21 -8.29
C ALA A 42 -7.78 -11.79 -7.66
N LEU A 43 -7.79 -10.79 -6.78
CA LEU A 43 -8.98 -10.35 -6.04
C LEU A 43 -9.48 -8.99 -6.54
N PRO A 44 -10.53 -8.91 -7.39
CA PRO A 44 -10.98 -7.64 -7.97
C PRO A 44 -11.46 -6.60 -6.95
N SER A 45 -11.90 -7.05 -5.77
CA SER A 45 -12.39 -6.17 -4.70
C SER A 45 -11.27 -5.53 -3.86
N GLU A 46 -10.03 -5.98 -4.03
CA GLU A 46 -8.84 -5.43 -3.38
C GLU A 46 -7.76 -5.27 -4.46
N PRO A 47 -7.84 -4.23 -5.30
CA PRO A 47 -7.17 -4.28 -6.60
C PRO A 47 -5.70 -3.82 -6.56
N ILE A 48 -5.07 -3.76 -5.39
CA ILE A 48 -3.69 -3.26 -5.23
C ILE A 48 -2.68 -4.39 -5.48
N GLN A 49 -2.03 -4.41 -6.64
CA GLN A 49 -0.95 -5.39 -6.95
C GLN A 49 0.44 -4.94 -6.48
N SER A 50 0.61 -3.66 -6.14
CA SER A 50 1.89 -3.14 -5.63
C SER A 50 1.65 -2.02 -4.62
N PRO A 51 1.65 -2.35 -3.31
CA PRO A 51 1.51 -1.35 -2.25
C PRO A 51 2.58 -0.26 -2.34
N LEU A 52 3.85 -0.64 -2.59
CA LEU A 52 4.96 0.31 -2.67
C LEU A 52 4.80 1.32 -3.81
N MET A 53 4.25 0.90 -4.96
CA MET A 53 4.02 1.79 -6.09
C MET A 53 2.92 2.82 -5.78
N LEU A 54 1.80 2.39 -5.16
CA LEU A 54 0.74 3.30 -4.76
C LEU A 54 1.24 4.29 -3.69
N TYR A 55 1.95 3.78 -2.67
CA TYR A 55 2.51 4.62 -1.62
C TYR A 55 3.55 5.60 -2.13
N ALA A 56 4.39 5.21 -3.11
CA ALA A 56 5.39 6.11 -3.68
C ALA A 56 4.74 7.37 -4.30
N ALA A 57 3.55 7.23 -4.89
CA ALA A 57 2.78 8.35 -5.41
C ALA A 57 2.23 9.29 -4.31
N LEU A 58 2.17 8.84 -3.06
CA LEU A 58 1.58 9.54 -1.91
C LEU A 58 2.61 10.14 -0.95
N ILE A 59 3.91 9.82 -1.10
CA ILE A 59 4.97 10.30 -0.20
C ILE A 59 4.92 11.83 -0.06
N SER A 60 4.87 12.55 -1.19
CA SER A 60 4.84 14.02 -1.20
C SER A 60 3.47 14.63 -0.90
N GLN A 61 2.43 13.80 -0.81
CA GLN A 61 1.04 14.21 -0.56
C GLN A 61 0.60 13.94 0.88
N THR A 62 1.49 13.36 1.70
CA THR A 62 1.25 13.04 3.11
C THR A 62 2.40 13.55 3.97
N LYS A 63 2.15 13.83 5.25
CA LYS A 63 3.14 14.44 6.15
C LYS A 63 3.54 13.56 7.32
N HIS A 64 2.63 12.73 7.82
CA HIS A 64 2.78 12.08 9.13
C HIS A 64 2.53 10.57 9.06
N ILE A 65 1.59 10.12 8.23
CA ILE A 65 1.17 8.73 8.18
C ILE A 65 2.32 7.80 7.83
N THR A 66 2.39 6.67 8.53
CA THR A 66 3.35 5.60 8.25
C THR A 66 2.72 4.59 7.29
N PHE A 67 3.47 4.22 6.24
CA PHE A 67 3.00 3.29 5.21
C PHE A 67 3.32 1.84 5.60
N GLY A 68 2.32 0.99 5.75
CA GLY A 68 2.48 -0.42 6.10
C GLY A 68 2.11 -1.35 4.95
N ALA A 69 3.01 -2.26 4.58
CA ALA A 69 2.64 -3.36 3.68
C ALA A 69 2.00 -4.50 4.50
N GLY A 70 0.76 -4.88 4.20
CA GLY A 70 0.00 -5.90 4.93
C GLY A 70 -0.56 -7.00 4.03
N VAL A 71 0.23 -7.69 3.21
CA VAL A 71 1.70 -7.87 3.27
C VAL A 71 2.33 -7.72 1.89
N LEU A 72 3.67 -7.57 1.81
CA LEU A 72 4.43 -7.93 0.61
C LEU A 72 4.50 -9.47 0.51
N CYS A 73 4.05 -10.04 -0.60
CA CYS A 73 4.08 -11.48 -0.82
C CYS A 73 5.47 -11.90 -1.32
N LEU A 74 6.39 -12.15 -0.40
CA LEU A 74 7.80 -12.44 -0.70
C LEU A 74 8.01 -13.57 -1.74
N PRO A 75 7.20 -14.65 -1.78
CA PRO A 75 7.39 -15.71 -2.77
C PRO A 75 7.19 -15.28 -4.23
N TYR A 76 6.55 -14.13 -4.50
CA TYR A 76 6.21 -13.70 -5.85
C TYR A 76 7.30 -12.90 -6.56
N GLN A 77 8.36 -12.51 -5.85
CA GLN A 77 9.43 -11.67 -6.38
C GLN A 77 10.82 -12.19 -5.98
N HIS A 78 11.83 -11.93 -6.82
CA HIS A 78 13.21 -12.18 -6.48
C HIS A 78 13.62 -11.38 -5.21
N PRO A 79 14.25 -12.03 -4.20
CA PRO A 79 14.52 -11.41 -2.89
C PRO A 79 15.35 -10.12 -2.98
N ALA A 80 16.32 -10.07 -3.91
CA ALA A 80 17.12 -8.86 -4.10
C ALA A 80 16.31 -7.65 -4.63
N ILE A 81 15.27 -7.90 -5.44
CA ILE A 81 14.44 -6.82 -5.97
C ILE A 81 13.56 -6.26 -4.85
N VAL A 82 12.95 -7.13 -4.02
CA VAL A 82 12.06 -6.67 -2.94
C VAL A 82 12.84 -5.96 -1.86
N ALA A 83 14.04 -6.45 -1.53
CA ALA A 83 14.93 -5.76 -0.60
C ALA A 83 15.34 -4.38 -1.13
N GLY A 84 15.71 -4.26 -2.41
CA GLY A 84 16.09 -2.99 -3.02
C GLY A 84 14.95 -1.98 -3.06
N GLN A 85 13.76 -2.40 -3.46
CA GLN A 85 12.55 -1.55 -3.51
C GLN A 85 12.13 -1.10 -2.10
N ALA A 86 12.11 -2.02 -1.13
CA ALA A 86 11.77 -1.70 0.25
C ALA A 86 12.75 -0.69 0.85
N ALA A 87 14.06 -0.90 0.67
CA ALA A 87 15.08 0.02 1.16
C ALA A 87 14.98 1.41 0.49
N GLN A 88 14.73 1.46 -0.83
CA GLN A 88 14.55 2.72 -1.54
C GLN A 88 13.31 3.46 -1.04
N PHE A 89 12.18 2.77 -0.89
CA PHE A 89 10.93 3.35 -0.41
C PHE A 89 11.05 3.88 1.02
N ASP A 90 11.70 3.13 1.92
CA ASP A 90 11.99 3.54 3.29
C ASP A 90 12.73 4.89 3.34
N HIS A 91 13.80 5.03 2.55
CA HIS A 91 14.57 6.27 2.48
C HIS A 91 13.78 7.42 1.84
N MET A 92 13.02 7.15 0.78
CA MET A 92 12.19 8.17 0.12
C MET A 92 11.06 8.67 1.02
N SER A 93 10.54 7.81 1.90
CA SER A 93 9.48 8.15 2.86
C SER A 93 10.02 8.73 4.18
N GLU A 94 11.34 8.92 4.30
CA GLU A 94 12.03 9.39 5.51
C GLU A 94 11.77 8.48 6.72
N GLY A 95 11.78 7.16 6.51
CA GLY A 95 11.58 6.15 7.55
C GLY A 95 10.11 5.90 7.91
N ARG A 96 9.14 6.46 7.16
CA ARG A 96 7.70 6.23 7.36
C ARG A 96 7.23 4.94 6.70
N PHE A 97 7.91 3.82 6.97
CA PHE A 97 7.60 2.54 6.34
C PHE A 97 7.67 1.34 7.31
N TYR A 98 6.62 0.52 7.29
CA TYR A 98 6.61 -0.81 7.89
C TYR A 98 6.56 -1.89 6.81
N MET A 99 7.62 -2.68 6.74
CA MET A 99 7.73 -3.82 5.82
C MET A 99 7.05 -5.06 6.41
N GLY A 100 5.72 -5.13 6.32
CA GLY A 100 5.02 -6.39 6.60
C GLY A 100 5.18 -7.38 5.44
N ILE A 101 5.45 -8.63 5.78
CA ILE A 101 5.78 -9.70 4.85
C ILE A 101 4.90 -10.93 5.09
N GLY A 102 4.64 -11.69 4.05
CA GLY A 102 3.97 -12.98 4.19
C GLY A 102 4.09 -13.84 2.94
N PRO A 103 3.50 -15.06 2.99
CA PRO A 103 3.55 -16.00 1.88
C PRO A 103 2.63 -15.60 0.71
N GLY A 104 1.72 -14.67 0.93
CA GLY A 104 0.56 -14.44 0.07
C GLY A 104 -0.54 -15.48 0.32
N ALA A 105 -1.78 -15.07 0.12
CA ALA A 105 -2.93 -15.94 0.03
C ALA A 105 -3.64 -15.58 -1.28
N THR A 106 -3.85 -16.58 -2.14
CA THR A 106 -4.55 -16.43 -3.42
C THR A 106 -6.02 -16.13 -3.21
#